data_AF-D3LSX8-F1
#
_entry.id   AF-D3LSX8-F1
#
_cell.length_a   1.000
_cell.length_b   1.000
_cell.length_c   1.000
_cell.angle_alpha   90.00
_cell.angle_beta   90.00
_cell.angle_gamma   90.00
#
_symmetry.space_group_name_H-M   'P 1'
#
loop_
_entity.id
_entity.type
_entity.pdbx_description
1 polymer ?
#
loop_
_entity_poly.entity_id
_entity_poly.type
_entity_poly.pdbx_seq_one_letter_code
_entity_poly.pdbx_strand_id
1 'polypeptide(L)'
;MQYYGDLLRRLQKESTTGVGMYFVKKCLLRIKQSRLSENETRFFMMCAVSANDGLQKFLEQQQWEHTGFWQQRLYFSRVKSQVPMAVKAYISCLLVLLGSQKKLLLKKLQLSEAEMLQKWEYLFYYEAADKVHFNRFMQAVTEKDGLLHVFTTLGEVLFTQLQGKCLGPPVSLTANGELAQRLVSEDAYIVTCRLKEMK
;
A
#
# COMPACT_ATOMS: atom_id res chain seq x y z
N MET A 1 6.84 -19.52 4.58
CA MET A 1 6.02 -19.26 5.80
C MET A 1 6.71 -18.37 6.83
N GLN A 2 8.04 -18.50 7.05
CA GLN A 2 8.80 -17.69 8.03
C GLN A 2 8.74 -16.18 7.76
N TYR A 3 8.97 -15.72 6.52
CA TYR A 3 9.13 -14.29 6.20
C TYR A 3 8.01 -13.37 6.72
N TYR A 4 6.73 -13.60 6.41
CA TYR A 4 5.65 -12.73 6.89
C TYR A 4 5.33 -12.91 8.38
N GLY A 5 5.52 -14.11 8.95
CA GLY A 5 5.42 -14.34 10.39
C GLY A 5 6.55 -13.67 11.18
N ASP A 6 7.74 -13.56 10.59
CA ASP A 6 8.90 -12.85 11.10
C ASP A 6 8.76 -11.35 10.89
N LEU A 7 8.19 -10.91 9.76
CA LEU A 7 7.91 -9.52 9.43
C LEU A 7 6.74 -8.97 10.27
N LEU A 8 5.75 -9.81 10.60
CA LEU A 8 4.74 -9.51 11.62
C LEU A 8 5.34 -9.38 13.01
N ARG A 9 6.27 -10.27 13.37
CA ARG A 9 7.00 -10.17 14.65
C ARG A 9 7.89 -8.93 14.67
N ARG A 10 8.49 -8.55 13.54
CA ARG A 10 9.27 -7.31 13.36
C ARG A 10 8.39 -6.09 13.49
N LEU A 11 7.30 -6.00 12.74
CA LEU A 11 6.33 -4.91 12.82
C LEU A 11 5.74 -4.81 14.23
N GLN A 12 5.46 -5.92 14.93
CA GLN A 12 4.98 -5.89 16.31
C GLN A 12 6.04 -5.42 17.33
N LYS A 13 7.33 -5.68 17.10
CA LYS A 13 8.44 -5.34 18.00
C LYS A 13 9.09 -3.98 17.72
N GLU A 14 9.06 -3.50 16.49
CA GLU A 14 9.67 -2.23 16.10
C GLU A 14 8.84 -1.03 16.60
N SER A 15 9.53 0.07 16.90
CA SER A 15 8.92 1.30 17.41
C SER A 15 7.92 1.87 16.41
N THR A 16 6.82 2.48 16.89
CA THR A 16 5.74 3.08 16.07
C THR A 16 6.12 4.35 15.31
N THR A 17 7.42 4.56 15.06
CA THR A 17 7.98 5.77 14.44
C THR A 17 8.04 5.68 12.91
N GLY A 18 7.94 4.47 12.34
CA GLY A 18 7.80 4.28 10.88
C GLY A 18 6.49 4.89 10.36
N VAL A 19 6.59 5.69 9.30
CA VAL A 19 5.52 6.57 8.83
C VAL A 19 4.25 5.79 8.45
N GLY A 20 4.38 4.71 7.67
CA GLY A 20 3.26 3.80 7.34
C GLY A 20 2.89 2.83 8.45
N MET A 21 3.82 2.54 9.35
CA MET A 21 3.76 1.43 10.29
C MET A 21 2.65 1.59 11.33
N TYR A 22 2.32 2.82 11.72
CA TYR A 22 1.21 3.07 12.64
C TYR A 22 -0.14 2.59 12.08
N PHE A 23 -0.45 2.93 10.83
CA PHE A 23 -1.73 2.56 10.21
C PHE A 23 -1.72 1.08 9.82
N VAL A 24 -0.62 0.59 9.23
CA VAL A 24 -0.48 -0.81 8.84
C VAL A 24 -0.59 -1.74 10.06
N LYS A 25 -0.08 -1.36 11.24
CA LYS A 25 -0.32 -2.10 12.49
C LYS A 25 -1.80 -2.28 12.80
N LYS A 26 -2.63 -1.24 12.62
CA LYS A 26 -4.08 -1.33 12.84
C LYS A 26 -4.75 -2.29 11.85
N CYS A 27 -4.32 -2.27 10.58
CA CYS A 27 -4.80 -3.20 9.56
C CYS A 27 -4.40 -4.65 9.92
N LEU A 28 -3.14 -4.89 10.27
CA LEU A 28 -2.64 -6.22 10.65
C LEU A 28 -3.34 -6.78 11.89
N LEU A 29 -3.62 -5.94 12.89
CA LEU A 29 -4.40 -6.33 14.06
C LEU A 29 -5.82 -6.72 13.67
N ARG A 30 -6.49 -5.91 12.84
CA ARG A 30 -7.84 -6.21 12.34
C ARG A 30 -7.87 -7.50 11.54
N ILE A 31 -6.88 -7.74 10.67
CA ILE A 31 -6.76 -8.98 9.90
C ILE A 31 -6.61 -10.19 10.85
N LYS A 32 -5.77 -10.10 11.88
CA LYS A 32 -5.59 -11.17 12.87
C LYS A 32 -6.84 -11.45 13.72
N GLN A 33 -7.61 -10.42 14.03
CA GLN A 33 -8.82 -10.53 14.85
C GLN A 33 -10.04 -10.96 14.03
N SER A 34 -9.96 -10.89 12.71
CA SER A 34 -11.04 -11.29 11.81
C SER A 34 -11.05 -12.80 11.60
N ARG A 35 -12.25 -13.37 11.45
CA ARG A 35 -12.40 -14.79 11.07
C ARG A 35 -12.13 -14.94 9.57
N LEU A 36 -10.86 -15.12 9.22
CA LEU A 36 -10.38 -15.32 7.86
C LEU A 36 -9.74 -16.71 7.76
N SER A 37 -9.81 -17.30 6.57
CA SER A 37 -8.99 -18.45 6.21
C SER A 37 -7.50 -18.09 6.25
N GLU A 38 -6.64 -19.10 6.23
CA GLU A 38 -5.20 -18.89 6.20
C GLU A 38 -4.75 -18.15 4.93
N ASN A 39 -5.31 -18.48 3.77
CA ASN A 39 -4.96 -17.83 2.50
C ASN A 39 -5.40 -16.37 2.48
N GLU A 40 -6.63 -16.07 2.95
CA GLU A 40 -7.10 -14.68 3.13
C GLU A 40 -6.17 -13.90 4.07
N THR A 41 -5.89 -14.46 5.25
CA THR A 41 -5.02 -13.84 6.24
C THR A 41 -3.67 -13.49 5.63
N ARG A 42 -3.03 -14.45 4.97
CA ARG A 42 -1.75 -14.24 4.29
C ARG A 42 -1.85 -13.15 3.23
N PHE A 43 -2.84 -13.22 2.34
CA PHE A 43 -3.01 -12.25 1.25
C PHE A 43 -3.17 -10.81 1.75
N PHE A 44 -4.11 -10.57 2.67
CA PHE A 44 -4.35 -9.22 3.20
C PHE A 44 -3.15 -8.70 4.00
N MET A 45 -2.43 -9.58 4.71
CA MET A 45 -1.20 -9.19 5.40
C MET A 45 -0.09 -8.81 4.42
N MET A 46 0.10 -9.56 3.33
CA MET A 46 1.09 -9.22 2.31
C MET A 46 0.81 -7.83 1.72
N CYS A 47 -0.45 -7.53 1.39
CA CYS A 47 -0.82 -6.23 0.86
C CYS A 47 -0.55 -5.09 1.86
N ALA A 48 -0.87 -5.29 3.15
CA ALA A 48 -0.61 -4.31 4.19
C ALA A 48 0.89 -4.04 4.38
N VAL A 49 1.70 -5.10 4.36
CA VAL A 49 3.16 -5.04 4.48
C VAL A 49 3.78 -4.35 3.28
N SER A 50 3.40 -4.74 2.06
CA SER A 50 3.87 -4.12 0.82
C SER A 50 3.66 -2.61 0.83
N ALA A 51 2.51 -2.13 1.32
CA ALA A 51 2.31 -0.68 1.44
C ALA A 51 3.21 0.00 2.47
N ASN A 52 3.49 -0.64 3.60
CA ASN A 52 4.45 -0.09 4.56
C ASN A 52 5.83 0.07 3.93
N ASP A 53 6.32 -1.01 3.31
CA ASP A 53 7.67 -1.08 2.76
C ASP A 53 7.79 -0.18 1.52
N GLY A 54 6.75 -0.13 0.68
CA GLY A 54 6.65 0.77 -0.46
C GLY A 54 6.68 2.23 -0.06
N LEU A 55 5.91 2.64 0.96
CA LEU A 55 5.95 4.02 1.47
C LEU A 55 7.31 4.37 2.07
N GLN A 56 7.94 3.44 2.79
CA GLN A 56 9.27 3.65 3.35
C GLN A 56 10.32 3.83 2.24
N LYS A 57 10.37 2.92 1.27
CA LYS A 57 11.25 3.03 0.09
C LYS A 57 10.96 4.31 -0.70
N PHE A 58 9.69 4.73 -0.79
CA PHE A 58 9.33 5.98 -1.45
C PHE A 58 9.98 7.17 -0.75
N LEU A 59 9.83 7.28 0.58
CA LEU A 59 10.41 8.36 1.39
C LEU A 59 11.93 8.36 1.39
N GLU A 60 12.57 7.19 1.40
CA GLU A 60 14.02 7.03 1.32
C GLU A 60 14.62 7.62 0.03
N GLN A 61 13.85 7.64 -1.05
CA GLN A 61 14.28 8.13 -2.37
C GLN A 61 13.90 9.61 -2.59
N GLN A 62 13.23 10.25 -1.63
CA GLN A 62 12.89 11.68 -1.72
C GLN A 62 14.08 12.55 -1.32
N GLN A 63 14.07 13.80 -1.79
CA GLN A 63 15.03 14.81 -1.35
C GLN A 63 14.56 15.45 -0.04
N TRP A 64 15.42 15.41 0.96
CA TRP A 64 15.17 15.95 2.29
C TRP A 64 16.16 17.06 2.60
N GLU A 65 15.71 18.09 3.31
CA GLU A 65 16.61 19.12 3.86
C GLU A 65 17.65 18.50 4.83
N HIS A 66 17.26 17.43 5.53
CA HIS A 66 18.12 16.69 6.45
C HIS A 66 17.95 15.18 6.28
N THR A 67 19.06 14.45 6.16
CA THR A 67 19.08 12.99 6.03
C THR A 67 18.35 12.31 7.19
N GLY A 68 17.45 11.36 6.88
CA GLY A 68 16.75 10.57 7.89
C GLY A 68 15.65 11.30 8.67
N PHE A 69 15.31 12.55 8.31
CA PHE A 69 14.27 13.33 8.99
C PHE A 69 12.91 12.61 9.02
N TRP A 70 12.59 11.87 7.96
CA TRP A 70 11.35 11.10 7.84
C TRP A 70 11.20 9.97 8.86
N GLN A 71 12.31 9.51 9.46
CA GLN A 71 12.31 8.51 10.52
C GLN A 71 12.03 9.13 11.90
N GLN A 72 11.96 10.46 12.00
CA GLN A 72 11.80 11.16 13.27
C GLN A 72 10.33 11.23 13.70
N ARG A 73 10.10 11.08 15.01
CA ARG A 73 8.78 11.22 15.64
C ARG A 73 8.10 12.56 15.33
N LEU A 74 8.87 13.64 15.21
CA LEU A 74 8.37 14.99 14.88
C LEU A 74 7.85 15.09 13.45
N TYR A 75 8.47 14.39 12.50
CA TYR A 75 7.94 14.31 11.15
C TYR A 75 6.64 13.49 11.15
N PHE A 76 6.66 12.30 11.78
CA PHE A 76 5.48 11.45 11.86
C PHE A 76 4.28 12.20 12.48
N SER A 77 4.46 12.98 13.54
CA SER A 77 3.36 13.73 14.17
C SER A 77 2.69 14.75 13.24
N ARG A 78 3.41 15.24 12.21
CA ARG A 78 2.91 16.18 11.19
C ARG A 78 2.12 15.49 10.08
N VAL A 79 2.56 14.29 9.66
CA VAL A 79 1.94 13.57 8.55
C VAL A 79 0.97 12.46 8.99
N LYS A 80 0.93 12.11 10.29
CA LYS A 80 0.16 10.97 10.82
C LYS A 80 -1.31 10.91 10.38
N SER A 81 -1.96 12.07 10.18
CA SER A 81 -3.37 12.13 9.75
C SER A 81 -3.54 11.84 8.26
N GLN A 82 -2.48 12.04 7.47
CA GLN A 82 -2.45 11.81 6.02
C GLN A 82 -1.94 10.41 5.65
N VAL A 83 -1.20 9.76 6.55
CA VAL A 83 -0.70 8.38 6.37
C VAL A 83 -1.78 7.39 5.92
N PRO A 84 -2.99 7.36 6.52
CA PRO A 84 -4.03 6.42 6.07
C PRO A 84 -4.38 6.59 4.59
N MET A 85 -4.47 7.83 4.10
CA MET A 85 -4.75 8.11 2.69
C MET A 85 -3.63 7.59 1.79
N ALA A 86 -2.37 7.86 2.15
CA ALA A 86 -1.21 7.39 1.39
C ALA A 86 -1.16 5.85 1.32
N VAL A 87 -1.38 5.16 2.44
CA VAL A 87 -1.42 3.69 2.48
C VAL A 87 -2.58 3.15 1.64
N LYS A 88 -3.78 3.72 1.77
CA LYS A 88 -4.96 3.29 1.00
C LYS A 88 -4.78 3.54 -0.50
N ALA A 89 -4.19 4.65 -0.91
CA ALA A 89 -3.86 4.91 -2.31
C ALA A 89 -2.87 3.86 -2.85
N TYR A 90 -1.83 3.53 -2.08
CA TYR A 90 -0.86 2.51 -2.46
C TYR A 90 -1.50 1.14 -2.66
N ILE A 91 -2.23 0.64 -1.65
CA ILE A 91 -2.89 -0.66 -1.76
C ILE A 91 -4.00 -0.67 -2.81
N SER A 92 -4.67 0.47 -3.08
CA SER A 92 -5.62 0.60 -4.20
C SER A 92 -4.93 0.37 -5.54
N CYS A 93 -3.77 1.01 -5.75
CA CYS A 93 -2.97 0.80 -6.96
C CYS A 93 -2.49 -0.66 -7.07
N LEU A 94 -2.05 -1.26 -5.96
CA LEU A 94 -1.68 -2.66 -5.90
C LEU A 94 -2.85 -3.57 -6.30
N LEU A 95 -4.05 -3.32 -5.77
CA LEU A 95 -5.27 -4.06 -6.12
C LEU A 95 -5.61 -3.95 -7.60
N VAL A 96 -5.46 -2.75 -8.18
CA VAL A 96 -5.65 -2.51 -9.62
C VAL A 96 -4.69 -3.37 -10.45
N LEU A 97 -3.40 -3.41 -10.13
CA LEU A 97 -2.44 -4.26 -10.85
C LEU A 97 -2.74 -5.76 -10.70
N LEU A 98 -3.14 -6.17 -9.50
CA LEU A 98 -3.57 -7.55 -9.21
C LEU A 98 -4.87 -7.92 -9.95
N GLY A 99 -5.61 -6.95 -10.48
CA GLY A 99 -6.77 -7.17 -11.33
C GLY A 99 -6.47 -8.07 -12.55
N SER A 100 -5.25 -7.99 -13.10
CA SER A 100 -4.79 -8.90 -14.17
C SER A 100 -4.77 -10.37 -13.76
N GLN A 101 -4.65 -10.64 -12.45
CA GLN A 101 -4.62 -11.97 -11.83
C GLN A 101 -5.91 -12.29 -11.07
N LYS A 102 -7.01 -11.54 -11.30
CA LYS A 102 -8.29 -11.67 -10.58
C LYS A 102 -8.78 -13.12 -10.46
N LYS A 103 -8.75 -13.89 -11.55
CA LYS A 103 -9.18 -15.30 -11.53
C LYS A 103 -8.36 -16.15 -10.57
N LEU A 104 -7.04 -15.97 -10.56
CA LEU A 104 -6.15 -16.67 -9.64
C LEU A 104 -6.42 -16.24 -8.20
N LEU A 105 -6.52 -14.93 -7.96
CA LEU A 105 -6.77 -14.35 -6.64
C LEU A 105 -8.07 -14.90 -6.04
N LEU A 106 -9.19 -14.75 -6.74
CA LEU A 106 -10.50 -15.21 -6.24
C LEU A 106 -10.51 -16.74 -5.99
N LYS A 107 -9.88 -17.51 -6.89
CA LYS A 107 -9.75 -18.98 -6.71
C LYS A 107 -8.95 -19.34 -5.47
N LYS A 108 -7.82 -18.69 -5.23
CA LYS A 108 -6.92 -19.00 -4.10
C LYS A 108 -7.49 -18.55 -2.75
N LEU A 109 -8.26 -17.48 -2.76
CA LEU A 109 -8.94 -16.97 -1.56
C LEU A 109 -10.29 -17.65 -1.31
N GLN A 110 -10.82 -18.37 -2.30
CA GLN A 110 -12.16 -18.97 -2.26
C GLN A 110 -13.26 -17.94 -1.97
N LEU A 111 -13.11 -16.75 -2.55
CA LEU A 111 -14.03 -15.64 -2.39
C LEU A 111 -14.66 -15.28 -3.73
N SER A 112 -15.91 -14.84 -3.70
CA SER A 112 -16.45 -14.03 -4.78
C SER A 112 -15.76 -12.66 -4.83
N GLU A 113 -15.90 -11.96 -5.95
CA GLU A 113 -15.39 -10.59 -6.07
C GLU A 113 -16.03 -9.64 -5.06
N ALA A 114 -17.34 -9.77 -4.82
CA ALA A 114 -18.06 -8.94 -3.86
C ALA A 114 -17.53 -9.14 -2.44
N GLU A 115 -17.31 -10.38 -2.01
CA GLU A 115 -16.74 -10.68 -0.69
C GLU A 115 -15.30 -10.19 -0.56
N MET A 116 -14.49 -10.33 -1.62
CA MET A 116 -13.12 -9.83 -1.64
C MET A 116 -13.09 -8.32 -1.43
N LEU A 117 -13.90 -7.56 -2.18
CA LEU A 117 -14.00 -6.11 -2.04
C LEU A 117 -14.56 -5.69 -0.68
N GLN A 118 -15.59 -6.38 -0.17
CA GLN A 118 -16.15 -6.09 1.15
C GLN A 118 -15.10 -6.30 2.26
N LYS A 119 -14.33 -7.40 2.19
CA LYS A 119 -13.22 -7.66 3.12
C LYS A 119 -12.10 -6.65 2.94
N TRP A 120 -11.77 -6.27 1.71
CA TRP A 120 -10.77 -5.24 1.43
C TRP A 120 -11.12 -3.92 2.10
N GLU A 121 -12.36 -3.45 1.89
CA GLU A 121 -12.85 -2.21 2.50
C GLU A 121 -12.83 -2.28 4.03
N TYR A 122 -13.33 -3.38 4.59
CA TYR A 122 -13.38 -3.59 6.03
C TYR A 122 -11.98 -3.65 6.66
N LEU A 123 -11.08 -4.48 6.12
CA LEU A 123 -9.77 -4.75 6.72
C LEU A 123 -8.83 -3.55 6.63
N PHE A 124 -8.96 -2.74 5.58
CA PHE A 124 -8.15 -1.54 5.35
C PHE A 124 -8.85 -0.22 5.69
N TYR A 125 -9.98 -0.28 6.41
CA TYR A 125 -10.69 0.89 6.92
C TYR A 125 -11.08 1.88 5.81
N TYR A 126 -11.53 1.40 4.65
CA TYR A 126 -12.01 2.29 3.58
C TYR A 126 -13.34 2.93 3.98
N GLU A 127 -13.38 4.24 3.86
CA GLU A 127 -14.58 5.07 3.93
C GLU A 127 -14.96 5.51 2.51
N ALA A 128 -16.15 6.08 2.34
CA ALA A 128 -16.62 6.55 1.04
C ALA A 128 -15.64 7.54 0.37
N ALA A 129 -15.00 8.41 1.15
CA ALA A 129 -14.02 9.38 0.68
C ALA A 129 -12.73 8.72 0.12
N ASP A 130 -12.32 7.57 0.68
CA ASP A 130 -11.09 6.88 0.23
C ASP A 130 -11.29 6.18 -1.12
N LYS A 131 -12.54 5.86 -1.47
CA LYS A 131 -12.88 5.19 -2.74
C LYS A 131 -12.63 6.08 -3.96
N VAL A 132 -12.50 7.39 -3.77
CA VAL A 132 -12.23 8.35 -4.84
C VAL A 132 -10.95 8.01 -5.60
N HIS A 133 -9.86 7.67 -4.89
CA HIS A 133 -8.60 7.30 -5.52
C HIS A 133 -8.69 5.96 -6.26
N PHE A 134 -9.33 4.96 -5.65
CA PHE A 134 -9.56 3.67 -6.30
C PHE A 134 -10.38 3.82 -7.58
N ASN A 135 -11.49 4.57 -7.53
CA ASN A 135 -12.35 4.83 -8.70
C ASN A 135 -11.59 5.59 -9.79
N ARG A 136 -10.79 6.59 -9.41
CA ARG A 136 -9.94 7.33 -10.35
C ARG A 136 -8.92 6.43 -11.03
N PHE A 137 -8.30 5.51 -10.29
CA PHE A 137 -7.39 4.52 -10.88
C PHE A 137 -8.13 3.58 -11.85
N MET A 138 -9.29 3.06 -11.44
CA MET A 138 -10.09 2.18 -12.30
C MET A 138 -10.51 2.85 -13.61
N GLN A 139 -10.90 4.14 -13.56
CA GLN A 139 -11.20 4.93 -14.76
C GLN A 139 -9.96 5.08 -15.64
N ALA A 140 -8.83 5.50 -15.07
CA ALA A 140 -7.59 5.72 -15.80
C ALA A 140 -7.11 4.45 -16.53
N VAL A 141 -7.20 3.26 -15.93
CA VAL A 141 -6.77 1.99 -16.57
C VAL A 141 -7.52 1.69 -17.88
N THR A 142 -8.71 2.23 -18.07
CA THR A 142 -9.47 2.03 -19.33
C THR A 142 -9.01 2.92 -20.48
N GLU A 143 -8.16 3.91 -20.20
CA GLU A 143 -7.65 4.87 -21.17
C GLU A 143 -6.36 4.38 -21.84
N LYS A 144 -6.03 4.99 -22.99
CA LYS A 144 -4.72 4.80 -23.62
C LYS A 144 -3.63 5.31 -22.67
N ASP A 145 -2.57 4.52 -22.49
CA ASP A 145 -1.50 4.77 -21.51
C ASP A 145 -2.00 4.86 -20.05
N GLY A 146 -3.18 4.29 -19.77
CA GLY A 146 -3.87 4.38 -18.49
C GLY A 146 -3.06 3.98 -17.26
N LEU A 147 -2.22 2.94 -17.38
CA LEU A 147 -1.33 2.52 -16.28
C LEU A 147 -0.30 3.60 -15.92
N LEU A 148 0.22 4.34 -16.90
CA LEU A 148 1.14 5.45 -16.64
C LEU A 148 0.41 6.52 -15.81
N HIS A 149 -0.81 6.89 -16.20
CA HIS A 149 -1.64 7.83 -15.43
C HIS A 149 -1.90 7.37 -14.00
N VAL A 150 -2.15 6.08 -13.79
CA VAL A 150 -2.31 5.50 -12.44
C VAL A 150 -1.05 5.72 -11.60
N PHE A 151 0.14 5.41 -12.15
CA PHE A 151 1.39 5.54 -11.41
C PHE A 151 1.77 6.99 -11.14
N THR A 152 1.59 7.88 -12.12
CA THR A 152 1.80 9.32 -11.94
C THR A 152 0.88 9.86 -10.85
N THR A 153 -0.41 9.50 -10.87
CA THR A 153 -1.38 9.91 -9.86
C THR A 153 -1.01 9.36 -8.48
N LEU A 154 -0.58 8.09 -8.39
CA LEU A 154 -0.12 7.52 -7.13
C LEU A 154 1.10 8.27 -6.59
N GLY A 155 2.12 8.52 -7.43
CA GLY A 155 3.32 9.25 -7.04
C GLY A 155 3.00 10.65 -6.51
N GLU A 156 2.06 11.35 -7.15
CA GLU A 156 1.57 12.65 -6.70
C GLU A 156 0.87 12.57 -5.34
N VAL A 157 -0.02 11.58 -5.15
CA VAL A 157 -0.71 11.37 -3.88
C VAL A 157 0.28 11.05 -2.77
N LEU A 158 1.23 10.13 -3.00
CA LEU A 158 2.25 9.78 -2.02
C LEU A 158 3.08 11.01 -1.63
N PHE A 159 3.53 11.79 -2.62
CA PHE A 159 4.26 13.02 -2.35
C PHE A 159 3.41 14.02 -1.57
N THR A 160 2.20 14.34 -2.03
CA THR A 160 1.34 15.37 -1.42
C THR A 160 0.94 15.01 0.01
N GLN A 161 0.63 13.74 0.28
CA GLN A 161 0.22 13.29 1.60
C GLN A 161 1.41 13.16 2.56
N LEU A 162 2.62 12.94 2.04
CA LEU A 162 3.81 12.71 2.85
C LEU A 162 4.83 13.85 2.81
N GLN A 163 4.63 14.94 2.05
CA GLN A 163 5.61 16.03 1.98
C GLN A 163 5.93 16.67 3.36
N GLY A 164 4.92 16.74 4.24
CA GLY A 164 5.09 17.45 5.51
C GLY A 164 5.49 18.91 5.29
N LYS A 165 6.54 19.39 5.99
CA LYS A 165 7.08 20.75 5.86
C LYS A 165 8.56 20.80 5.44
N CYS A 166 9.21 19.65 5.29
CA CYS A 166 10.67 19.53 5.18
C CYS A 166 11.11 18.61 4.03
N LEU A 167 10.16 18.06 3.25
CA LEU A 167 10.51 17.57 1.92
C LEU A 167 10.89 18.78 1.08
N GLY A 168 12.00 18.67 0.36
CA GLY A 168 12.33 19.62 -0.69
C GLY A 168 11.26 19.60 -1.81
N PRO A 169 11.36 20.50 -2.80
CA PRO A 169 10.51 20.41 -3.98
C PRO A 169 10.58 19.01 -4.59
N PRO A 170 9.47 18.51 -5.17
CA PRO A 170 9.46 17.18 -5.78
C PRO A 170 10.54 17.12 -6.86
N VAL A 171 11.29 16.01 -6.92
CA VAL A 171 12.32 15.78 -7.95
C VAL A 171 11.73 15.99 -9.35
N SER A 172 10.54 15.44 -9.58
CA SER A 172 9.54 15.84 -10.59
C SER A 172 8.30 14.94 -10.43
N LEU A 173 7.18 15.33 -11.05
CA LEU A 173 5.97 14.48 -11.13
C LEU A 173 6.27 13.13 -11.82
N THR A 174 7.06 13.17 -12.91
CA THR A 174 7.47 12.00 -13.68
C THR A 174 8.31 11.04 -12.84
N ALA A 175 9.33 11.55 -12.12
CA ALA A 175 10.19 10.73 -11.27
C ALA A 175 9.41 10.04 -10.14
N ASN A 176 8.45 10.73 -9.51
CA ASN A 176 7.58 10.13 -8.51
C ASN A 176 6.66 9.05 -9.11
N GLY A 177 6.18 9.25 -10.34
CA GLY A 177 5.42 8.25 -11.08
C GLY A 177 6.24 6.99 -11.40
N GLU A 178 7.46 7.15 -11.92
CA GLU A 178 8.37 6.04 -12.21
C GLU A 178 8.76 5.26 -10.94
N LEU A 179 9.01 5.98 -9.85
CA LEU A 179 9.27 5.37 -8.55
C LEU A 179 8.06 4.56 -8.07
N ALA A 180 6.86 5.14 -8.13
CA ALA A 180 5.62 4.46 -7.75
C ALA A 180 5.37 3.22 -8.62
N GLN A 181 5.60 3.33 -9.93
CA GLN A 181 5.52 2.21 -10.87
C GLN A 181 6.43 1.06 -10.45
N ARG A 182 7.72 1.35 -10.22
CA ARG A 182 8.71 0.34 -9.82
C ARG A 182 8.28 -0.37 -8.53
N LEU A 183 7.92 0.39 -7.50
CA LEU A 183 7.57 -0.15 -6.19
C LEU A 183 6.32 -1.04 -6.23
N VAL A 184 5.22 -0.53 -6.78
CA VAL A 184 3.95 -1.28 -6.81
C VAL A 184 4.01 -2.46 -7.77
N SER A 185 4.77 -2.36 -8.87
CA SER A 185 4.95 -3.47 -9.81
C SER A 185 5.76 -4.61 -9.19
N GLU A 186 6.81 -4.28 -8.43
CA GLU A 186 7.59 -5.28 -7.67
C GLU A 186 6.69 -5.99 -6.65
N ASP A 187 5.89 -5.23 -5.88
CA ASP A 187 4.95 -5.81 -4.92
C ASP A 187 3.88 -6.68 -5.58
N ALA A 188 3.28 -6.22 -6.69
CA ALA A 188 2.28 -6.98 -7.42
C ALA A 188 2.84 -8.30 -7.95
N TYR A 189 4.08 -8.29 -8.45
CA TYR A 189 4.79 -9.50 -8.86
C TYR A 189 5.01 -10.46 -7.69
N ILE A 190 5.55 -9.96 -6.57
CA ILE A 190 5.79 -10.77 -5.36
C ILE A 190 4.48 -11.40 -4.85
N VAL A 191 3.42 -10.60 -4.71
CA VAL A 191 2.10 -11.07 -4.25
C VAL A 191 1.56 -12.13 -5.21
N THR A 192 1.69 -11.93 -6.52
CA THR A 192 1.24 -12.89 -7.53
C THR A 192 1.99 -14.23 -7.42
N CYS A 193 3.32 -14.20 -7.27
CA CYS A 193 4.10 -15.43 -7.06
C CYS A 193 3.66 -16.17 -5.80
N ARG A 194 3.41 -15.45 -4.70
CA ARG A 194 2.93 -16.06 -3.44
C ARG A 194 1.51 -16.62 -3.56
N LEU A 195 0.61 -15.95 -4.29
CA LEU A 195 -0.72 -16.48 -4.58
C LEU A 195 -0.65 -17.82 -5.32
N LYS A 196 0.30 -18.00 -6.25
CA LYS A 196 0.49 -19.29 -6.96
C LYS A 196 0.90 -20.42 -6.03
N GLU A 197 1.69 -20.11 -5.00
CA GLU A 197 2.19 -21.07 -3.99
C GLU A 197 1.15 -21.45 -2.92
N MET A 198 0.07 -20.65 -2.75
CA MET A 198 -0.99 -20.96 -1.79
C MET A 198 -1.71 -22.25 -2.21
N LYS A 199 -2.01 -23.13 -1.25
CA LYS A 199 -2.75 -24.37 -1.51
C LYS A 199 -4.23 -24.06 -1.64
#